data_AF-A0A529K5M4-F1
#
_entry.id   AF-A0A529K5M4-F1
#
_cell.length_a   1.000
_cell.length_b   1.000
_cell.length_c   1.000
_cell.angle_alpha   90.00
_cell.angle_beta   90.00
_cell.angle_gamma   90.00
#
_symmetry.space_group_name_H-M   'P 1'
#
loop_
_entity.id
_entity.type
_entity.pdbx_description
1 polymer ?
#
loop_
_entity_poly.entity_id
_entity_poly.type
_entity_poly.pdbx_seq_one_letter_code
_entity_poly.pdbx_strand_id
1 'polypeptide(L)'
;QAQERQFGYNNDYVGYIPIDGSAEHGLLVVNHEYTNPHLMFPGLVTIVEGEAKQAPLSKEQVDIEMTAHGGTIVEIRKVSGKWQVVRDGKLNRRITSNTEMALSGPVAGHDRVKTSADPTGTKVFGTVNNCAGGVTPWGTYVMAEENIHGYFSGELPEDHKEAANYKRLGIPEGAYEWGAHYDRFDIGKEPNEPNRFGWIVEVDVNDPTSVPRKRTAMGRFKHEGAESIVAKDGRVVFYLGDDERFD
;
A
#
# COMPACT_ATOMS: atom_id res chain seq x y z
N GLN A 1 11.47 -4.01 13.36
CA GLN A 1 10.75 -4.70 14.46
C GLN A 1 9.74 -3.83 15.22
N ALA A 2 10.11 -2.65 15.77
CA ALA A 2 9.12 -1.83 16.53
C ALA A 2 7.99 -1.28 15.63
N GLN A 3 8.35 -0.77 14.44
CA GLN A 3 7.39 -0.20 13.49
C GLN A 3 6.28 -1.17 13.06
N GLU A 4 6.53 -2.48 13.06
CA GLU A 4 5.54 -3.53 12.70
C GLU A 4 4.35 -3.57 13.66
N ARG A 5 4.53 -3.05 14.89
CA ARG A 5 3.51 -3.02 15.94
C ARG A 5 3.03 -1.61 16.26
N GLN A 6 3.53 -0.61 15.54
CA GLN A 6 3.17 0.80 15.71
C GLN A 6 2.24 1.23 14.60
N PHE A 7 1.52 2.33 14.83
CA PHE A 7 0.81 3.03 13.77
C PHE A 7 1.79 3.45 12.68
N GLY A 8 1.39 3.40 11.40
CA GLY A 8 2.24 3.82 10.30
C GLY A 8 2.45 5.34 10.23
N TYR A 9 3.10 5.78 9.16
CA TYR A 9 3.52 7.17 8.95
C TYR A 9 2.69 7.83 7.82
N ASN A 10 2.49 9.15 7.90
CA ASN A 10 1.62 9.92 7.00
C ASN A 10 0.29 9.23 6.75
N ASN A 11 -0.56 9.29 7.78
CA ASN A 11 -1.90 8.74 7.68
C ASN A 11 -2.70 9.45 6.59
N ASP A 12 -3.40 8.67 5.78
CA ASP A 12 -4.28 9.20 4.74
C ASP A 12 -5.73 8.76 5.03
N TYR A 13 -6.35 7.94 4.17
CA TYR A 13 -7.71 7.44 4.32
C TYR A 13 -8.05 7.05 5.75
N VAL A 14 -9.24 7.42 6.21
CA VAL A 14 -9.80 6.98 7.47
C VAL A 14 -11.22 6.45 7.26
N GLY A 15 -11.44 5.19 7.66
CA GLY A 15 -12.73 4.52 7.64
C GLY A 15 -13.12 4.01 9.02
N TYR A 16 -14.43 3.95 9.29
CA TYR A 16 -14.98 3.36 10.51
C TYR A 16 -15.84 2.14 10.17
N ILE A 17 -15.51 1.00 10.76
CA ILE A 17 -16.26 -0.24 10.61
C ILE A 17 -16.83 -0.61 11.98
N PRO A 18 -18.17 -0.59 12.16
CA PRO A 18 -18.77 -0.81 13.47
C PRO A 18 -18.56 -2.27 13.93
N ILE A 19 -18.24 -2.46 15.22
CA ILE A 19 -18.32 -3.77 15.88
C ILE A 19 -19.75 -3.91 16.41
N ASP A 20 -20.40 -5.02 16.10
CA ASP A 20 -21.79 -5.31 16.49
C ASP A 20 -22.79 -4.19 16.10
N GLY A 21 -22.53 -3.47 15.00
CA GLY A 21 -23.37 -2.36 14.53
C GLY A 21 -23.31 -1.10 15.40
N SER A 22 -22.36 -1.01 16.34
CA SER A 22 -22.22 0.14 17.23
C SER A 22 -21.69 1.37 16.52
N ALA A 23 -22.29 2.54 16.80
CA ALA A 23 -21.76 3.84 16.38
C ALA A 23 -20.65 4.38 17.30
N GLU A 24 -20.36 3.69 18.40
CA GLU A 24 -19.42 4.13 19.44
C GLU A 24 -18.35 3.10 19.79
N HIS A 25 -18.31 1.96 19.08
CA HIS A 25 -17.32 0.90 19.25
C HIS A 25 -17.10 0.20 17.91
N GLY A 26 -15.88 0.27 17.38
CA GLY A 26 -15.60 -0.24 16.04
C GLY A 26 -14.12 -0.26 15.74
N LEU A 27 -13.80 -0.62 14.50
CA LEU A 27 -12.47 -0.59 13.94
C LEU A 27 -12.29 0.71 13.16
N LEU A 28 -11.22 1.43 13.46
CA LEU A 28 -10.68 2.46 12.59
C LEU A 28 -9.72 1.80 11.61
N VAL A 29 -9.92 2.01 10.32
CA VAL A 29 -9.01 1.57 9.27
C VAL A 29 -8.33 2.78 8.66
N VAL A 30 -7.01 2.77 8.63
CA VAL A 30 -6.22 3.95 8.29
C VAL A 30 -5.07 3.60 7.35
N ASN A 31 -5.00 4.25 6.19
CA ASN A 31 -3.87 4.11 5.27
C ASN A 31 -2.63 4.84 5.78
N HIS A 32 -1.45 4.40 5.33
CA HIS A 32 -0.15 5.06 5.54
C HIS A 32 0.56 5.15 4.20
N GLU A 33 0.51 6.34 3.62
CA GLU A 33 0.77 6.54 2.20
C GLU A 33 2.27 6.55 1.90
N TYR A 34 3.03 7.40 2.58
CA TYR A 34 4.45 7.60 2.30
C TYR A 34 5.24 7.90 3.58
N THR A 35 6.55 8.02 3.46
CA THR A 35 7.46 8.32 4.57
C THR A 35 8.34 9.52 4.27
N ASN A 36 8.88 10.11 5.33
CA ASN A 36 9.87 11.18 5.22
C ASN A 36 11.13 10.80 6.01
N PRO A 37 12.10 10.09 5.41
CA PRO A 37 13.33 9.64 6.08
C PRO A 37 14.05 10.73 6.85
N HIS A 38 14.12 11.93 6.29
CA HIS A 38 14.75 13.10 6.90
C HIS A 38 14.10 13.54 8.22
N LEU A 39 12.82 13.18 8.45
CA LEU A 39 12.12 13.41 9.72
C LEU A 39 12.11 12.17 10.62
N MET A 40 12.20 10.97 10.04
CA MET A 40 12.16 9.71 10.78
C MET A 40 13.48 9.35 11.45
N PHE A 41 14.61 9.72 10.84
CA PHE A 41 15.92 9.20 11.24
C PHE A 41 16.86 10.34 11.69
N PRO A 42 17.15 10.43 13.01
CA PRO A 42 18.10 11.40 13.54
C PRO A 42 19.47 11.29 12.87
N GLY A 43 20.03 12.43 12.48
CA GLY A 43 21.36 12.51 11.86
C GLY A 43 21.42 12.11 10.38
N LEU A 44 20.29 11.76 9.74
CA LEU A 44 20.26 11.43 8.32
C LEU A 44 20.52 12.67 7.44
N VAL A 45 20.02 13.83 7.85
CA VAL A 45 20.25 15.10 7.14
C VAL A 45 21.31 15.93 7.87
N THR A 46 22.25 16.43 7.09
CA THR A 46 23.27 17.38 7.53
C THR A 46 23.19 18.64 6.67
N ILE A 47 23.59 19.78 7.23
CA ILE A 47 23.72 21.02 6.46
C ILE A 47 25.16 21.15 6.00
N VAL A 48 25.38 21.12 4.68
CA VAL A 48 26.68 21.30 4.05
C VAL A 48 26.59 22.55 3.17
N GLU A 49 27.41 23.55 3.45
CA GLU A 49 27.43 24.83 2.68
C GLU A 49 26.07 25.55 2.62
N GLY A 50 25.21 25.35 3.62
CA GLY A 50 23.87 25.96 3.68
C GLY A 50 22.78 25.13 3.00
N GLU A 51 23.12 24.01 2.36
CA GLU A 51 22.18 23.09 1.74
C GLU A 51 21.96 21.85 2.60
N ALA A 52 20.72 21.37 2.63
CA ALA A 52 20.37 20.12 3.30
C ALA A 52 20.78 18.93 2.43
N LYS A 53 21.66 18.08 2.97
CA LYS A 53 22.10 16.85 2.32
C LYS A 53 21.70 15.63 3.14
N GLN A 54 20.94 14.74 2.52
CA GLN A 54 20.57 13.44 3.08
C GLN A 54 21.69 12.42 2.81
N ALA A 55 22.10 11.66 3.82
CA ALA A 55 22.96 10.49 3.66
C ALA A 55 22.15 9.30 3.09
N PRO A 56 22.79 8.34 2.38
CA PRO A 56 22.13 7.12 1.96
C PRO A 56 21.52 6.36 3.13
N LEU A 57 20.35 5.77 2.94
CA LEU A 57 19.69 4.98 3.98
C LEU A 57 20.44 3.66 4.20
N SER A 58 20.62 3.31 5.47
CA SER A 58 21.02 1.96 5.84
C SER A 58 19.89 0.97 5.56
N LYS A 59 20.22 -0.32 5.43
CA LYS A 59 19.21 -1.37 5.29
C LYS A 59 18.17 -1.34 6.41
N GLU A 60 18.58 -1.10 7.66
CA GLU A 60 17.65 -1.01 8.80
C GLU A 60 16.68 0.17 8.65
N GLN A 61 17.16 1.32 8.17
CA GLN A 61 16.32 2.49 7.91
C GLN A 61 15.31 2.19 6.80
N VAL A 62 15.73 1.53 5.72
CA VAL A 62 14.81 1.06 4.67
C VAL A 62 13.79 0.07 5.22
N ASP A 63 14.19 -0.87 6.09
CA ASP A 63 13.26 -1.83 6.68
C ASP A 63 12.20 -1.16 7.56
N ILE A 64 12.59 -0.14 8.34
CA ILE A 64 11.66 0.68 9.14
C ILE A 64 10.72 1.46 8.22
N GLU A 65 11.28 2.11 7.19
CA GLU A 65 10.53 2.88 6.21
C GLU A 65 9.47 2.04 5.50
N MET A 66 9.87 0.91 4.91
CA MET A 66 9.00 -0.07 4.28
C MET A 66 7.86 -0.49 5.22
N THR A 67 8.18 -0.72 6.49
CA THR A 67 7.20 -1.14 7.50
C THR A 67 6.26 -0.01 7.93
N ALA A 68 6.62 1.25 7.74
CA ALA A 68 5.79 2.39 8.09
C ALA A 68 4.64 2.64 7.09
N HIS A 69 4.72 2.07 5.88
CA HIS A 69 3.68 2.08 4.85
C HIS A 69 2.54 1.10 5.15
N GLY A 70 1.48 1.16 4.34
CA GLY A 70 0.41 0.16 4.33
C GLY A 70 -0.85 0.66 4.99
N GLY A 71 -1.33 -0.07 6.00
CA GLY A 71 -2.55 0.24 6.72
C GLY A 71 -2.50 -0.15 8.19
N THR A 72 -3.33 0.50 9.01
CA THR A 72 -3.62 0.11 10.39
C THR A 72 -5.09 -0.19 10.51
N ILE A 73 -5.41 -1.35 11.08
CA ILE A 73 -6.72 -1.66 11.65
C ILE A 73 -6.56 -1.52 13.16
N VAL A 74 -7.33 -0.65 13.80
CA VAL A 74 -7.27 -0.44 15.25
C VAL A 74 -8.66 -0.32 15.85
N GLU A 75 -8.91 -1.10 16.90
CA GLU A 75 -10.15 -1.03 17.66
C GLU A 75 -10.20 0.26 18.49
N ILE A 76 -11.30 0.98 18.35
CA ILE A 76 -11.60 2.21 19.08
C ILE A 76 -12.98 2.13 19.73
N ARG A 77 -13.10 2.74 20.91
CA ARG A 77 -14.39 2.87 21.60
C ARG A 77 -14.53 4.24 22.21
N LYS A 78 -15.77 4.71 22.31
CA LYS A 78 -16.09 5.94 23.01
C LYS A 78 -16.34 5.64 24.49
N VAL A 79 -15.63 6.34 25.36
CA VAL A 79 -15.78 6.26 26.82
C VAL A 79 -16.00 7.67 27.33
N SER A 80 -17.13 7.90 28.02
CA SER A 80 -17.49 9.22 28.55
C SER A 80 -17.41 10.33 27.48
N GLY A 81 -17.90 10.03 26.28
CA GLY A 81 -17.93 10.97 25.15
C GLY A 81 -16.62 11.11 24.38
N LYS A 82 -15.52 10.45 24.78
CA LYS A 82 -14.21 10.55 24.12
C LYS A 82 -13.79 9.23 23.48
N TRP A 83 -13.32 9.28 22.25
CA TRP A 83 -12.74 8.11 21.57
C TRP A 83 -11.41 7.70 22.21
N GLN A 84 -11.23 6.39 22.37
CA GLN A 84 -10.03 5.78 22.94
C GLN A 84 -9.65 4.55 22.12
N VAL A 85 -8.35 4.32 21.96
CA VAL A 85 -7.81 3.10 21.36
C VAL A 85 -7.91 1.96 22.36
N VAL A 86 -8.46 0.82 21.93
CA VAL A 86 -8.42 -0.45 22.65
C VAL A 86 -7.11 -1.15 22.27
N ARG A 87 -6.04 -0.90 23.05
CA ARG A 87 -4.68 -1.31 22.68
C ARG A 87 -4.49 -2.83 22.58
N ASP A 88 -5.23 -3.58 23.39
CA ASP A 88 -5.27 -5.03 23.44
C ASP A 88 -6.39 -5.62 22.57
N GLY A 89 -7.01 -4.81 21.71
CA GLY A 89 -8.02 -5.23 20.75
C GLY A 89 -7.50 -6.36 19.85
N LYS A 90 -8.23 -7.48 19.79
CA LYS A 90 -7.79 -8.70 19.09
C LYS A 90 -7.73 -8.55 17.58
N LEU A 91 -8.45 -7.56 17.05
CA LEU A 91 -8.50 -7.24 15.62
C LEU A 91 -7.46 -6.19 15.22
N ASN A 92 -6.68 -5.66 16.18
CA ASN A 92 -5.60 -4.72 15.88
C ASN A 92 -4.57 -5.37 14.97
N ARG A 93 -4.27 -4.72 13.85
CA ARG A 93 -3.41 -5.28 12.81
C ARG A 93 -2.70 -4.20 12.01
N ARG A 94 -1.45 -4.47 11.66
CA ARG A 94 -0.72 -3.74 10.62
C ARG A 94 -0.74 -4.51 9.31
N ILE A 95 -1.07 -3.81 8.24
CA ILE A 95 -0.80 -4.19 6.85
C ILE A 95 0.42 -3.37 6.42
N THR A 96 1.42 -3.99 5.83
CA THR A 96 2.70 -3.35 5.47
C THR A 96 3.13 -3.75 4.06
N SER A 97 4.20 -3.15 3.56
CA SER A 97 4.87 -3.55 2.31
C SER A 97 5.49 -4.96 2.34
N ASN A 98 5.44 -5.66 3.47
CA ASN A 98 5.88 -7.05 3.62
C ASN A 98 4.74 -8.02 3.96
N THR A 99 3.49 -7.55 4.09
CA THR A 99 2.35 -8.44 4.33
C THR A 99 2.11 -9.33 3.12
N GLU A 100 2.00 -10.64 3.30
CA GLU A 100 1.62 -11.56 2.22
C GLU A 100 0.18 -11.27 1.75
N MET A 101 -0.01 -11.17 0.45
CA MET A 101 -1.29 -10.89 -0.20
C MET A 101 -1.51 -11.84 -1.39
N ALA A 102 -2.78 -12.11 -1.68
CA ALA A 102 -3.16 -12.85 -2.88
C ALA A 102 -3.48 -11.88 -4.02
N LEU A 103 -3.00 -12.20 -5.22
CA LEU A 103 -3.48 -11.56 -6.44
C LEU A 103 -4.76 -12.29 -6.88
N SER A 104 -5.86 -11.55 -7.05
CA SER A 104 -7.18 -12.12 -7.36
C SER A 104 -7.82 -11.42 -8.55
N GLY A 105 -8.54 -12.18 -9.37
CA GLY A 105 -9.20 -11.70 -10.59
C GLY A 105 -8.44 -12.06 -11.87
N PRO A 106 -8.78 -11.42 -13.01
CA PRO A 106 -8.35 -11.87 -14.34
C PRO A 106 -6.83 -11.90 -14.59
N VAL A 107 -6.04 -11.15 -13.82
CA VAL A 107 -4.58 -11.06 -14.01
C VAL A 107 -3.81 -12.07 -13.14
N ALA A 108 -4.47 -12.68 -12.14
CA ALA A 108 -3.84 -13.67 -11.29
C ALA A 108 -3.32 -14.86 -12.11
N GLY A 109 -2.04 -15.17 -11.97
CA GLY A 109 -1.38 -16.26 -12.72
C GLY A 109 -0.82 -15.87 -14.09
N HIS A 110 -1.03 -14.64 -14.55
CA HIS A 110 -0.54 -14.18 -15.85
C HIS A 110 0.99 -14.05 -15.87
N ASP A 111 1.64 -14.29 -17.01
CA ASP A 111 3.11 -14.27 -17.13
C ASP A 111 3.75 -12.90 -16.82
N ARG A 112 2.96 -11.82 -16.85
CA ARG A 112 3.39 -10.45 -16.54
C ARG A 112 3.43 -10.13 -15.04
N VAL A 113 2.91 -11.01 -14.18
CA VAL A 113 2.93 -10.88 -12.71
C VAL A 113 3.72 -11.98 -12.01
N LYS A 114 4.36 -12.87 -12.79
CA LYS A 114 5.29 -13.88 -12.28
C LYS A 114 6.65 -13.25 -12.05
N THR A 115 7.25 -13.57 -10.91
CA THR A 115 8.57 -13.08 -10.52
C THR A 115 9.45 -14.25 -10.09
N SER A 116 10.74 -14.03 -9.88
CA SER A 116 11.65 -15.07 -9.38
C SER A 116 11.19 -15.65 -8.04
N ALA A 117 10.62 -14.81 -7.16
CA ALA A 117 10.10 -15.19 -5.85
C ALA A 117 8.68 -15.79 -5.88
N ASP A 118 7.92 -15.55 -6.96
CA ASP A 118 6.56 -16.06 -7.14
C ASP A 118 6.33 -16.48 -8.60
N PRO A 119 6.78 -17.69 -8.99
CA PRO A 119 6.62 -18.18 -10.35
C PRO A 119 5.17 -18.55 -10.68
N THR A 120 4.26 -18.60 -9.69
CA THR A 120 2.84 -18.83 -9.95
C THR A 120 2.11 -17.55 -10.34
N GLY A 121 2.62 -16.37 -9.96
CA GLY A 121 2.01 -15.07 -10.28
C GLY A 121 0.70 -14.83 -9.52
N THR A 122 0.58 -15.41 -8.33
CA THR A 122 -0.65 -15.36 -7.51
C THR A 122 -0.42 -14.83 -6.10
N LYS A 123 0.83 -14.62 -5.69
CA LYS A 123 1.19 -14.20 -4.33
C LYS A 123 2.11 -12.99 -4.39
N VAL A 124 1.70 -11.89 -3.76
CA VAL A 124 2.43 -10.62 -3.72
C VAL A 124 2.74 -10.27 -2.28
N PHE A 125 3.97 -9.82 -2.00
CA PHE A 125 4.29 -9.25 -0.69
C PHE A 125 4.08 -7.75 -0.72
N GLY A 126 3.08 -7.31 0.03
CA GLY A 126 2.90 -5.92 0.40
C GLY A 126 2.00 -5.10 -0.48
N THR A 127 1.72 -3.93 0.07
CA THR A 127 1.08 -2.80 -0.58
C THR A 127 1.86 -1.53 -0.24
N VAL A 128 1.85 -0.55 -1.14
CA VAL A 128 2.65 0.68 -1.04
C VAL A 128 1.81 1.85 -1.54
N ASN A 129 2.21 3.06 -1.12
CA ASN A 129 1.56 4.30 -1.55
C ASN A 129 0.05 4.24 -1.42
N ASN A 130 -0.38 3.89 -0.20
CA ASN A 130 -1.78 3.73 0.11
C ASN A 130 -2.40 5.12 0.30
N CYS A 131 -3.00 5.66 -0.74
CA CYS A 131 -3.58 7.01 -0.77
C CYS A 131 -4.95 7.02 -0.05
N ALA A 132 -6.06 7.20 -0.77
CA ALA A 132 -7.38 7.05 -0.19
C ALA A 132 -7.83 5.57 -0.16
N GLY A 133 -9.13 5.35 0.06
CA GLY A 133 -9.65 4.01 0.28
C GLY A 133 -11.17 3.98 0.36
N GLY A 134 -11.70 2.94 0.99
CA GLY A 134 -13.14 2.76 1.16
C GLY A 134 -13.48 1.69 2.19
N VAL A 135 -14.74 1.66 2.61
CA VAL A 135 -15.35 0.54 3.31
C VAL A 135 -16.44 -0.02 2.41
N THR A 136 -16.36 -1.31 2.09
CA THR A 136 -17.36 -1.94 1.23
C THR A 136 -18.70 -2.10 1.96
N PRO A 137 -19.81 -2.27 1.23
CA PRO A 137 -21.11 -2.54 1.85
C PRO A 137 -21.16 -3.85 2.66
N TRP A 138 -20.19 -4.74 2.47
CA TRP A 138 -20.02 -5.98 3.22
C TRP A 138 -18.93 -5.89 4.32
N GLY A 139 -18.45 -4.69 4.64
CA GLY A 139 -17.64 -4.43 5.83
C GLY A 139 -16.16 -4.79 5.69
N THR A 140 -15.63 -4.82 4.47
CA THR A 140 -14.18 -4.95 4.23
C THR A 140 -13.53 -3.59 4.00
N TYR A 141 -12.26 -3.51 4.32
CA TYR A 141 -11.43 -2.31 4.13
C TYR A 141 -10.76 -2.36 2.76
N VAL A 142 -10.85 -1.25 2.03
CA VAL A 142 -10.28 -1.06 0.70
C VAL A 142 -9.17 -0.02 0.76
N MET A 143 -8.00 -0.37 0.23
CA MET A 143 -6.83 0.48 0.13
C MET A 143 -6.49 0.70 -1.35
N ALA A 144 -6.18 1.93 -1.73
CA ALA A 144 -5.82 2.29 -3.10
C ALA A 144 -4.30 2.47 -3.23
N GLU A 145 -3.65 1.74 -4.14
CA GLU A 145 -2.23 1.96 -4.45
C GLU A 145 -2.10 3.00 -5.56
N GLU A 146 -1.43 4.11 -5.27
CA GLU A 146 -1.43 5.30 -6.12
C GLU A 146 -0.05 5.52 -6.79
N ASN A 147 0.86 6.27 -6.16
CA ASN A 147 2.17 6.65 -6.70
C ASN A 147 3.21 5.52 -6.60
N ILE A 148 2.88 4.33 -7.10
CA ILE A 148 3.74 3.14 -7.07
C ILE A 148 5.09 3.32 -7.78
N HIS A 149 5.15 4.26 -8.73
CA HIS A 149 6.30 4.53 -9.56
C HIS A 149 7.51 5.10 -8.80
N GLY A 150 7.27 5.77 -7.66
CA GLY A 150 8.32 6.24 -6.75
C GLY A 150 9.11 5.13 -6.06
N TYR A 151 8.60 3.89 -6.01
CA TYR A 151 9.19 2.81 -5.21
C TYR A 151 10.15 1.91 -5.97
N PHE A 152 10.22 2.08 -7.29
CA PHE A 152 11.08 1.27 -8.15
C PHE A 152 12.26 2.08 -8.66
N SER A 153 13.36 1.40 -8.92
CA SER A 153 14.57 1.94 -9.54
C SER A 153 15.12 0.99 -10.62
N GLY A 154 16.27 1.31 -11.21
CA GLY A 154 16.90 0.51 -12.26
C GLY A 154 16.47 0.94 -13.66
N GLU A 155 16.79 0.13 -14.67
CA GLU A 155 16.50 0.41 -16.08
C GLU A 155 16.14 -0.88 -16.81
N LEU A 156 15.23 -0.77 -17.78
CA LEU A 156 14.91 -1.86 -18.71
C LEU A 156 15.50 -1.55 -20.09
N PRO A 157 15.91 -2.58 -20.85
CA PRO A 157 16.16 -2.43 -22.28
C PRO A 157 14.96 -1.80 -23.01
N GLU A 158 15.21 -0.94 -24.00
CA GLU A 158 14.13 -0.26 -24.75
C GLU A 158 13.17 -1.23 -25.45
N ASP A 159 13.65 -2.40 -25.86
CA ASP A 159 12.88 -3.47 -26.51
C ASP A 159 12.22 -4.45 -25.51
N HIS A 160 12.36 -4.22 -24.21
CA HIS A 160 11.72 -5.04 -23.20
C HIS A 160 10.19 -4.91 -23.28
N LYS A 161 9.48 -6.04 -23.11
CA LYS A 161 8.01 -6.12 -23.21
C LYS A 161 7.24 -5.16 -22.29
N GLU A 162 7.86 -4.72 -21.19
CA GLU A 162 7.27 -3.77 -20.23
C GLU A 162 7.68 -2.31 -20.46
N ALA A 163 8.62 -2.01 -21.37
CA ALA A 163 9.16 -0.66 -21.52
C ALA A 163 8.06 0.39 -21.81
N ALA A 164 7.13 0.09 -22.73
CA ALA A 164 6.03 0.98 -23.05
C ALA A 164 5.03 1.15 -21.87
N ASN A 165 4.78 0.07 -21.11
CA ASN A 165 3.92 0.10 -19.93
C ASN A 165 4.52 0.97 -18.82
N TYR A 166 5.82 0.81 -18.56
CA TYR A 166 6.51 1.52 -17.48
C TYR A 166 6.75 2.98 -17.83
N LYS A 167 7.05 3.29 -19.10
CA LYS A 167 7.05 4.67 -19.59
C LYS A 167 5.69 5.36 -19.35
N ARG A 168 4.58 4.67 -19.60
CA ARG A 168 3.23 5.23 -19.40
C ARG A 168 2.91 5.49 -17.92
N LEU A 169 3.45 4.70 -17.01
CA LEU A 169 3.20 4.83 -15.56
C LEU A 169 4.29 5.60 -14.81
N GLY A 170 5.28 6.16 -15.51
CA GLY A 170 6.41 6.86 -14.90
C GLY A 170 7.36 5.95 -14.12
N ILE A 171 7.40 4.65 -14.41
CA ILE A 171 8.24 3.67 -13.69
C ILE A 171 9.59 3.52 -14.41
N PRO A 172 10.73 3.63 -13.72
CA PRO A 172 10.90 4.05 -12.33
C PRO A 172 11.01 5.58 -12.18
N GLU A 173 10.54 6.11 -11.06
CA GLU A 173 10.87 7.47 -10.60
C GLU A 173 11.99 7.46 -9.55
N GLY A 174 12.03 6.43 -8.69
CA GLY A 174 13.13 6.22 -7.74
C GLY A 174 13.17 7.20 -6.56
N ALA A 175 12.01 7.53 -6.00
CA ALA A 175 11.89 8.36 -4.78
C ALA A 175 12.45 7.67 -3.51
N TYR A 176 12.54 6.33 -3.52
CA TYR A 176 13.02 5.54 -2.39
C TYR A 176 14.25 4.70 -2.71
N GLU A 177 15.12 4.52 -1.72
CA GLU A 177 16.36 3.71 -1.83
C GLU A 177 16.11 2.19 -1.71
N TRP A 178 14.87 1.72 -1.90
CA TRP A 178 14.52 0.31 -1.66
C TRP A 178 15.27 -0.64 -2.60
N GLY A 179 15.36 -0.29 -3.88
CA GLY A 179 16.10 -1.08 -4.88
C GLY A 179 17.60 -1.22 -4.60
N ALA A 180 18.18 -0.36 -3.74
CA ALA A 180 19.57 -0.50 -3.31
C ALA A 180 19.78 -1.65 -2.33
N HIS A 181 18.74 -2.08 -1.62
CA HIS A 181 18.79 -3.12 -0.58
C HIS A 181 17.93 -4.35 -0.90
N TYR A 182 17.01 -4.24 -1.86
CA TYR A 182 16.02 -5.25 -2.20
C TYR A 182 15.82 -5.36 -3.72
N ASP A 183 16.34 -6.43 -4.31
CA ASP A 183 16.33 -6.67 -5.76
C ASP A 183 14.93 -6.61 -6.39
N ARG A 184 13.86 -6.94 -5.64
CA ARG A 184 12.47 -6.86 -6.14
C ARG A 184 12.04 -5.44 -6.53
N PHE A 185 12.68 -4.41 -6.00
CA PHE A 185 12.38 -3.01 -6.35
C PHE A 185 13.32 -2.44 -7.42
N ASP A 186 14.24 -3.26 -7.95
CA ASP A 186 15.09 -2.93 -9.10
C ASP A 186 14.50 -3.62 -10.35
N ILE A 187 13.98 -2.83 -11.29
CA ILE A 187 13.32 -3.36 -12.49
C ILE A 187 14.28 -4.06 -13.44
N GLY A 188 15.59 -3.81 -13.34
CA GLY A 188 16.61 -4.53 -14.12
C GLY A 188 16.80 -5.96 -13.61
N LYS A 189 16.43 -6.24 -12.36
CA LYS A 189 16.55 -7.56 -11.71
C LYS A 189 15.22 -8.29 -11.65
N GLU A 190 14.15 -7.60 -11.27
CA GLU A 190 12.80 -8.16 -11.19
C GLU A 190 11.80 -7.33 -12.04
N PRO A 191 11.87 -7.47 -13.38
CA PRO A 191 11.17 -6.59 -14.31
C PRO A 191 9.65 -6.69 -14.23
N ASN A 192 9.10 -7.75 -13.64
CA ASN A 192 7.65 -7.95 -13.49
C ASN A 192 7.13 -7.50 -12.11
N GLU A 193 7.98 -7.12 -11.15
CA GLU A 193 7.51 -6.72 -9.81
C GLU A 193 6.57 -5.50 -9.86
N PRO A 194 6.82 -4.44 -10.64
CA PRO A 194 5.92 -3.29 -10.70
C PRO A 194 4.50 -3.63 -11.17
N ASN A 195 4.32 -4.69 -11.96
CA ASN A 195 3.00 -5.15 -12.41
C ASN A 195 2.14 -5.75 -11.27
N ARG A 196 2.74 -6.03 -10.12
CA ARG A 196 2.06 -6.57 -8.91
C ARG A 196 1.59 -5.45 -7.96
N PHE A 197 1.73 -4.19 -8.36
CA PHE A 197 1.28 -2.99 -7.65
C PHE A 197 0.44 -2.08 -8.55
N GLY A 198 -0.23 -1.10 -7.96
CA GLY A 198 -1.17 -0.18 -8.62
C GLY A 198 -2.57 -0.77 -8.65
N TRP A 199 -2.92 -1.56 -7.63
CA TRP A 199 -4.18 -2.26 -7.52
C TRP A 199 -4.96 -1.78 -6.30
N ILE A 200 -6.27 -1.91 -6.38
CA ILE A 200 -7.11 -1.88 -5.19
C ILE A 200 -6.84 -3.14 -4.34
N VAL A 201 -6.57 -2.95 -3.05
CA VAL A 201 -6.35 -4.01 -2.07
C VAL A 201 -7.54 -4.09 -1.12
N GLU A 202 -8.11 -5.28 -0.96
CA GLU A 202 -9.20 -5.54 -0.03
C GLU A 202 -8.71 -6.37 1.16
N VAL A 203 -9.07 -5.92 2.37
CA VAL A 203 -8.68 -6.52 3.65
C VAL A 203 -9.94 -6.89 4.43
N ASP A 204 -10.01 -8.15 4.88
CA ASP A 204 -11.01 -8.56 5.87
C ASP A 204 -10.54 -8.17 7.27
N VAL A 205 -11.27 -7.26 7.89
CA VAL A 205 -10.94 -6.67 9.19
C VAL A 205 -11.44 -7.51 10.37
N ASN A 206 -12.33 -8.47 10.12
CA ASN A 206 -12.90 -9.33 11.16
C ASN A 206 -12.02 -10.55 11.44
N ASP A 207 -11.06 -10.84 10.57
CA ASP A 207 -10.04 -11.86 10.76
C ASP A 207 -8.63 -11.24 10.66
N PRO A 208 -7.91 -11.06 11.78
CA PRO A 208 -6.59 -10.44 11.78
C PRO A 208 -5.52 -11.34 11.13
N THR A 209 -5.85 -12.57 10.77
CA THR A 209 -4.99 -13.51 10.05
C THR A 209 -5.34 -13.65 8.57
N SER A 210 -6.42 -13.00 8.12
CA SER A 210 -6.86 -13.05 6.72
C SER A 210 -5.77 -12.58 5.77
N VAL A 211 -5.66 -13.21 4.60
CA VAL A 211 -4.72 -12.77 3.55
C VAL A 211 -5.39 -11.68 2.70
N PRO A 212 -4.89 -10.43 2.69
CA PRO A 212 -5.44 -9.37 1.83
C PRO A 212 -5.40 -9.75 0.34
N ARG A 213 -6.28 -9.15 -0.45
CA ARG A 213 -6.44 -9.47 -1.87
C ARG A 213 -6.30 -8.24 -2.75
N LYS A 214 -5.35 -8.27 -3.69
CA LYS A 214 -5.27 -7.29 -4.77
C LYS A 214 -6.32 -7.64 -5.85
N ARG A 215 -7.25 -6.72 -6.12
CA ARG A 215 -8.45 -6.94 -6.94
C ARG A 215 -8.22 -6.49 -8.39
N THR A 216 -7.64 -7.39 -9.19
CA THR A 216 -7.20 -7.07 -10.56
C THR A 216 -8.32 -6.79 -11.56
N ALA A 217 -9.56 -7.18 -11.24
CA ALA A 217 -10.74 -6.84 -12.04
C ALA A 217 -11.06 -5.33 -12.03
N MET A 218 -10.48 -4.55 -11.09
CA MET A 218 -10.69 -3.12 -10.95
C MET A 218 -9.69 -2.27 -11.75
N GLY A 219 -8.82 -2.92 -12.54
CA GLY A 219 -7.81 -2.22 -13.34
C GLY A 219 -6.56 -1.82 -12.54
N ARG A 220 -5.50 -1.48 -13.28
CA ARG A 220 -4.20 -1.07 -12.73
C ARG A 220 -3.83 0.32 -13.23
N PHE A 221 -3.65 1.25 -12.30
CA PHE A 221 -3.27 2.66 -12.52
C PHE A 221 -2.97 3.30 -11.15
N LYS A 222 -2.81 4.62 -11.07
CA LYS A 222 -2.51 5.33 -9.81
C LYS A 222 -3.82 5.64 -9.09
N HIS A 223 -4.34 4.66 -8.34
CA HIS A 223 -5.67 4.78 -7.73
C HIS A 223 -5.65 5.79 -6.57
N GLU A 224 -6.37 6.90 -6.71
CA GLU A 224 -6.63 7.84 -5.60
C GLU A 224 -7.51 7.17 -4.53
N GLY A 225 -8.54 6.42 -4.95
CA GLY A 225 -9.51 5.82 -4.05
C GLY A 225 -10.44 4.83 -4.75
N ALA A 226 -11.33 4.19 -3.98
CA ALA A 226 -12.31 3.25 -4.49
C ALA A 226 -13.64 3.34 -3.72
N GLU A 227 -14.43 4.34 -4.06
CA GLU A 227 -15.74 4.55 -3.44
C GLU A 227 -16.80 3.68 -4.11
N SER A 228 -17.74 3.15 -3.32
CA SER A 228 -18.70 2.17 -3.78
C SER A 228 -20.14 2.60 -3.54
N ILE A 229 -21.02 2.21 -4.47
CA ILE A 229 -22.47 2.30 -4.29
C ILE A 229 -23.11 0.95 -4.58
N VAL A 230 -24.29 0.72 -3.99
CA VAL A 230 -25.17 -0.38 -4.37
C VAL A 230 -26.16 0.15 -5.41
N ALA A 231 -26.09 -0.38 -6.63
CA ALA A 231 -27.03 -0.05 -7.70
C ALA A 231 -28.44 -0.56 -7.36
N LYS A 232 -29.46 -0.04 -8.07
CA LYS A 232 -30.87 -0.39 -7.85
C LYS A 232 -31.17 -1.89 -8.01
N ASP A 233 -30.34 -2.61 -8.75
CA ASP A 233 -30.46 -4.06 -8.99
C ASP A 233 -29.61 -4.90 -8.03
N GLY A 234 -28.99 -4.28 -7.01
CA GLY A 234 -28.20 -4.95 -5.99
C GLY A 234 -26.74 -5.20 -6.36
N ARG A 235 -26.29 -4.86 -7.58
CA ARG A 235 -24.86 -4.93 -7.92
C ARG A 235 -24.09 -3.80 -7.24
N VAL A 236 -22.85 -4.09 -6.84
CA VAL A 236 -21.95 -3.06 -6.31
C VAL A 236 -21.14 -2.45 -7.45
N VAL A 237 -21.07 -1.12 -7.45
CA VAL A 237 -20.35 -0.31 -8.43
C VAL A 237 -19.25 0.44 -7.70
N PHE A 238 -18.02 0.34 -8.19
CA PHE A 238 -16.90 1.13 -7.70
C PHE A 238 -16.58 2.26 -8.68
N TYR A 239 -16.35 3.46 -8.15
CA TYR A 239 -15.81 4.60 -8.86
C TYR A 239 -14.34 4.76 -8.48
N LEU A 240 -13.49 4.91 -9.49
CA LEU A 240 -12.03 4.91 -9.33
C LEU A 240 -11.47 6.14 -10.03
N GLY A 241 -10.56 6.85 -9.36
CA GLY A 241 -9.80 7.96 -9.93
C GLY A 241 -8.36 7.54 -10.22
N ASP A 242 -7.80 8.02 -11.32
CA ASP A 242 -6.39 7.90 -11.68
C ASP A 242 -5.74 9.28 -11.45
N ASP A 243 -5.01 9.48 -10.35
CA ASP A 243 -4.42 10.78 -10.01
C ASP A 243 -3.10 11.02 -10.74
N GLU A 244 -3.23 11.33 -12.01
CA GLU A 244 -2.12 11.82 -12.82
C GLU A 244 -2.64 12.84 -13.83
N ARG A 245 -1.82 13.82 -14.18
CA ARG A 245 -2.19 14.77 -15.23
C ARG A 245 -2.36 14.03 -16.57
N PHE A 246 -3.40 14.38 -17.31
CA PHE A 246 -3.57 13.89 -18.67
C PHE A 246 -2.50 14.48 -19.58
N ASP A 247 -1.46 13.71 -19.88
CA ASP A 247 -0.45 14.00 -20.92
C ASP A 247 -0.52 13.00 -22.09
#